data_AF-A0A6V7QDP9-F1
#
_entry.id   AF-A0A6V7QDP9-F1
#
_cell.length_a   1.000
_cell.length_b   1.000
_cell.length_c   1.000
_cell.angle_alpha   90.00
_cell.angle_beta   90.00
_cell.angle_gamma   90.00
#
_symmetry.space_group_name_H-M   'P 1'
#
loop_
_entity.id
_entity.type
_entity.pdbx_description
1 polymer ?
#
loop_
_entity_poly.entity_id
_entity_poly.type
_entity_poly.pdbx_seq_one_letter_code
_entity_poly.pdbx_strand_id
1 'polypeptide(L)'
;MQLHISPSMRHVTVLTGKGVRDFIKVKVASRRLSYRMVFYSLLFATFLLRFVFVLTAMDTIEDQYECSSLGCVGKRLGPRLWRRQLESSIPEEIYQILEEAKIDELSSQGWDVPQTLDEFIEEMKSNNRSDAKTFALRLKAMISLLEQKTRAAKIQEYLYRHVASTSIPKPLHCLSLRLAHEHSTNAGARLQLPAAERVPALVDPTLRHFVLATDNVLAAAVVAASLVANALSPESVVLHIITDRKTFAPMQVGV
;
A
#
# COMPACT_ATOMS: atom_id res chain seq x y z
N MET A 1 -45.75 9.40 19.90
CA MET A 1 -45.43 10.83 20.07
C MET A 1 -43.92 10.97 19.99
N GLN A 2 -43.47 11.58 18.90
CA GLN A 2 -42.07 11.87 18.62
C GLN A 2 -41.62 13.03 19.50
N LEU A 3 -40.41 12.96 20.06
CA LEU A 3 -39.79 14.11 20.71
C LEU A 3 -38.45 14.38 20.05
N HIS A 4 -38.48 15.45 19.26
CA HIS A 4 -37.35 16.12 18.66
C HIS A 4 -36.44 16.67 19.75
N ILE A 5 -35.14 16.42 19.59
CA ILE A 5 -34.09 17.11 20.33
C ILE A 5 -33.49 18.11 19.34
N SER A 6 -33.68 19.39 19.63
CA SER A 6 -33.01 20.50 18.97
C SER A 6 -32.07 21.17 19.98
N PRO A 7 -30.82 21.49 19.59
CA PRO A 7 -29.74 21.89 20.48
C PRO A 7 -29.68 23.42 20.60
N SER A 8 -29.43 23.97 21.79
CA SER A 8 -28.73 25.24 22.02
C SER A 8 -28.99 25.77 23.43
N MET A 9 -27.99 26.46 23.98
CA MET A 9 -27.96 27.29 25.19
C MET A 9 -27.62 26.54 26.48
N ARG A 10 -26.37 26.61 26.95
CA ARG A 10 -25.80 27.75 27.71
C ARG A 10 -26.75 28.18 28.84
N HIS A 11 -26.48 27.66 30.04
CA HIS A 11 -26.15 28.41 31.26
C HIS A 11 -26.42 27.55 32.49
N VAL A 12 -25.46 27.60 33.42
CA VAL A 12 -25.54 27.04 34.77
C VAL A 12 -26.27 28.05 35.64
N THR A 13 -27.30 27.61 36.35
CA THR A 13 -27.80 28.31 37.54
C THR A 13 -28.04 27.29 38.64
N VAL A 14 -27.10 27.24 39.58
CA VAL A 14 -27.25 26.60 40.88
C VAL A 14 -28.15 27.50 41.72
N LEU A 15 -29.36 27.03 42.04
CA LEU A 15 -30.19 27.62 43.09
C LEU A 15 -30.17 26.69 44.30
N THR A 16 -29.40 27.09 45.31
CA THR A 16 -29.36 26.51 46.63
C THR A 16 -30.61 26.93 47.41
N GLY A 17 -31.65 26.10 47.37
CA GLY A 17 -32.81 26.19 48.26
C GLY A 17 -32.59 25.38 49.54
N LYS A 18 -32.61 26.07 50.68
CA LYS A 18 -32.39 25.59 52.06
C LYS A 18 -33.30 24.42 52.49
N GLY A 19 -32.70 23.47 53.22
CA GLY A 19 -33.34 22.60 54.23
C GLY A 19 -34.23 21.51 53.64
N VAL A 20 -34.07 20.23 53.93
CA VAL A 20 -34.09 19.61 55.26
C VAL A 20 -33.31 18.28 55.17
N ARG A 21 -32.54 17.98 56.23
CA ARG A 21 -31.82 16.72 56.40
C ARG A 21 -32.83 15.59 56.59
N ASP A 22 -32.98 14.72 55.61
CA ASP A 22 -33.56 13.39 55.81
C ASP A 22 -32.54 12.30 55.50
N PHE A 23 -32.39 11.42 56.48
CA PHE A 23 -31.43 10.33 56.54
C PHE A 23 -31.75 9.30 55.45
N ILE A 24 -30.99 9.32 54.36
CA ILE A 24 -31.00 8.22 53.40
C ILE A 24 -30.28 7.04 54.04
N LYS A 25 -31.08 6.19 54.67
CA LYS A 25 -30.79 4.78 54.95
C LYS A 25 -30.48 4.10 53.61
N VAL A 26 -29.21 4.09 53.21
CA VAL A 26 -28.77 3.35 52.02
C VAL A 26 -28.84 1.86 52.36
N LYS A 27 -30.00 1.27 52.07
CA LYS A 27 -30.14 -0.16 51.88
C LYS A 27 -29.16 -0.51 50.76
N VAL A 28 -28.10 -1.25 51.07
CA VAL A 28 -27.17 -1.78 50.05
C VAL A 28 -27.99 -2.72 49.17
N ALA A 29 -28.55 -2.18 48.11
CA ALA A 29 -29.09 -2.94 47.03
C ALA A 29 -27.88 -3.57 46.34
N SER A 30 -27.68 -4.87 46.60
CA SER A 30 -26.84 -5.75 45.81
C SER A 30 -27.06 -5.44 44.32
N ARG A 31 -26.13 -4.69 43.72
CA ARG A 31 -26.12 -4.42 42.28
C ARG A 31 -25.78 -5.76 41.63
N ARG A 32 -26.80 -6.44 41.11
CA ARG A 32 -26.61 -7.51 40.14
C ARG A 32 -25.82 -6.90 38.98
N LEU A 33 -24.51 -7.17 38.95
CA LEU A 33 -23.66 -6.80 37.82
C LEU A 33 -24.30 -7.41 36.58
N SER A 34 -24.83 -6.55 35.72
CA SER A 34 -25.43 -6.99 34.46
C SER A 34 -24.34 -7.70 33.67
N TYR A 35 -24.63 -8.91 33.19
CA TYR A 35 -23.72 -9.74 32.40
C TYR A 35 -23.06 -8.95 31.26
N ARG A 36 -23.75 -7.96 30.69
CA ARG A 36 -23.21 -7.04 29.68
C ARG A 36 -22.02 -6.22 30.19
N MET A 37 -22.07 -5.70 31.42
CA MET A 37 -20.99 -4.88 31.97
C MET A 37 -19.75 -5.72 32.29
N VAL A 38 -19.95 -6.96 32.74
CA VAL A 38 -18.85 -7.93 32.95
C VAL A 38 -18.21 -8.31 31.62
N PHE A 39 -19.01 -8.55 30.58
CA PHE A 39 -18.53 -8.85 29.23
C PHE A 39 -17.67 -7.73 28.64
N TYR A 40 -18.12 -6.47 28.73
CA TYR A 40 -17.32 -5.34 28.26
C TYR A 40 -16.06 -5.11 29.10
N SER A 41 -16.12 -5.36 30.42
CA SER A 41 -14.94 -5.28 31.28
C SER A 41 -13.90 -6.34 30.93
N LEU A 42 -14.32 -7.56 30.61
CA LEU A 42 -13.44 -8.64 30.17
C LEU A 42 -12.80 -8.31 28.82
N LEU A 43 -13.58 -7.83 27.85
CA LEU A 43 -13.04 -7.38 26.56
C LEU A 43 -12.00 -6.28 26.73
N PHE A 44 -12.29 -5.27 27.55
CA PHE A 44 -11.34 -4.18 27.82
C PHE A 44 -10.06 -4.68 28.50
N ALA A 45 -10.17 -5.58 29.48
CA ALA A 45 -9.01 -6.19 30.13
C ALA A 45 -8.15 -7.00 29.14
N THR A 46 -8.77 -7.78 28.24
CA THR A 46 -8.02 -8.52 27.21
C THR A 46 -7.30 -7.59 26.23
N PHE A 47 -7.89 -6.46 25.88
CA PHE A 47 -7.26 -5.45 25.03
C PHE A 47 -6.06 -4.81 25.71
N LEU A 48 -6.20 -4.41 26.99
CA LEU A 48 -5.10 -3.84 27.76
C LEU A 48 -3.95 -4.83 27.94
N LEU A 49 -4.25 -6.11 28.22
CA LEU A 49 -3.22 -7.13 28.40
C LEU A 49 -2.45 -7.38 27.11
N ARG A 50 -3.12 -7.37 25.95
CA ARG A 50 -2.46 -7.42 24.63
C ARG A 50 -1.61 -6.19 24.37
N PHE A 51 -2.09 -4.99 24.72
CA PHE A 51 -1.35 -3.75 24.54
C PHE A 51 -0.08 -3.70 25.41
N VAL A 52 -0.18 -4.08 26.68
CA VAL A 52 0.98 -4.19 27.58
C VAL A 52 1.97 -5.23 27.06
N PHE A 53 1.50 -6.39 26.60
CA PHE A 53 2.38 -7.42 26.02
C PHE A 53 3.15 -6.91 24.80
N VAL A 54 2.49 -6.16 23.90
CA VAL A 54 3.17 -5.56 22.74
C VAL A 54 4.19 -4.51 23.17
N LEU A 55 3.87 -3.65 24.13
CA LEU A 55 4.83 -2.67 24.67
C LEU A 55 6.05 -3.35 25.31
N THR A 56 5.83 -4.38 26.12
CA THR A 56 6.94 -5.14 26.72
C THR A 56 7.77 -5.87 25.67
N ALA A 57 7.14 -6.42 24.63
CA ALA A 57 7.84 -7.08 23.55
C ALA A 57 8.67 -6.08 22.71
N MET A 58 8.15 -4.88 22.46
CA MET A 58 8.89 -3.82 21.79
C MET A 58 10.11 -3.37 22.59
N ASP A 59 9.98 -3.18 23.91
CA ASP A 59 11.10 -2.86 24.79
C ASP A 59 12.17 -3.98 24.78
N THR A 60 11.77 -5.25 24.68
CA THR A 60 12.73 -6.38 24.59
C THR A 60 13.43 -6.51 23.24
N ILE A 61 12.86 -5.96 22.16
CA ILE A 61 13.50 -5.98 20.83
C ILE A 61 14.54 -4.86 20.70
N GLU A 62 14.40 -3.77 21.48
CA GLU A 62 15.42 -2.71 21.57
C GLU A 62 16.63 -3.08 22.45
N ASP A 63 16.56 -4.18 23.20
CA ASP A 63 17.61 -4.62 24.15
C ASP A 63 18.68 -5.55 23.52
N GLN A 64 18.71 -5.67 22.18
CA GLN A 64 19.69 -6.51 21.47
C GLN A 64 20.98 -5.77 21.08
N TYR A 65 21.21 -4.57 21.62
CA TYR A 65 22.51 -3.90 21.60
C TYR A 65 23.13 -4.00 22.99
N GLU A 66 24.22 -4.74 23.13
CA GLU A 66 24.87 -5.05 24.40
C GLU A 66 25.05 -3.83 25.31
N CYS A 67 24.22 -3.74 26.35
CA CYS A 67 24.44 -2.83 27.47
C CYS A 67 24.84 -3.65 28.68
N SER A 68 26.13 -3.97 28.75
CA SER A 68 26.71 -4.63 29.93
C SER A 68 26.64 -3.70 31.15
N SER A 69 26.22 -4.27 32.27
CA SER A 69 26.14 -3.70 33.63
C SER A 69 24.91 -2.81 33.90
N LEU A 70 23.92 -3.41 34.60
CA LEU A 70 23.25 -2.97 35.85
C LEU A 70 22.99 -1.46 36.15
N GLY A 71 23.08 -0.58 35.15
CA GLY A 71 23.01 0.88 35.31
C GLY A 71 21.91 1.57 34.49
N CYS A 72 21.20 0.85 33.61
CA CYS A 72 20.19 1.46 32.74
C CYS A 72 18.81 1.64 33.39
N VAL A 73 18.50 0.89 34.45
CA VAL A 73 17.22 1.03 35.17
C VAL A 73 17.19 2.32 36.02
N GLY A 74 18.34 2.87 36.40
CA GLY A 74 18.43 4.11 37.21
C GLY A 74 18.25 5.43 36.42
N LYS A 75 18.27 5.40 35.08
CA LYS A 75 18.34 6.64 34.26
C LYS A 75 17.00 7.25 33.85
N ARG A 76 15.86 6.67 34.24
CA ARG A 76 14.53 7.29 34.04
C ARG A 76 13.94 7.96 35.29
N LEU A 77 14.56 7.80 36.46
CA LEU A 77 14.06 8.32 37.74
C LEU A 77 15.03 9.29 38.46
N GLY A 78 16.09 9.76 37.80
CA GLY A 78 17.02 10.77 38.33
C GLY A 78 16.80 12.17 37.72
N PRO A 79 17.04 13.26 38.47
CA PRO A 79 16.84 14.63 37.98
C PRO A 79 17.75 14.93 36.78
N ARG A 80 17.14 15.51 35.73
CA ARG A 80 17.65 15.72 34.37
C ARG A 80 18.88 16.67 34.21
N LEU A 81 19.72 16.85 35.23
CA LEU A 81 20.71 17.94 35.26
C LEU A 81 22.13 17.61 34.73
N TRP A 82 22.47 16.34 34.47
CA TRP A 82 23.84 15.97 34.07
C TRP A 82 23.86 14.93 32.95
N ARG A 83 23.26 15.24 31.80
CA ARG A 83 23.51 14.51 30.55
C ARG A 83 24.52 15.31 29.74
N ARG A 84 25.80 14.94 29.82
CA ARG A 84 26.79 15.33 28.80
C ARG A 84 26.27 14.78 27.47
N GLN A 85 25.82 15.68 26.59
CA GLN A 85 25.60 15.39 25.18
C GLN A 85 26.94 14.88 24.65
N LEU A 86 27.01 13.59 24.32
CA LEU A 86 27.99 13.15 23.34
C LEU A 86 27.43 13.63 21.99
N GLU A 87 27.70 14.89 21.69
CA GLU A 87 27.47 15.48 20.39
C GLU A 87 28.37 14.72 19.43
N SER A 88 27.79 13.80 18.66
CA SER A 88 28.42 13.25 17.47
C SER A 88 28.53 14.40 16.47
N SER A 89 29.53 15.26 16.66
CA SER A 89 29.83 16.36 15.75
C SER A 89 30.35 15.75 14.46
N ILE A 90 29.44 15.28 13.62
CA ILE A 90 29.73 15.11 12.20
C ILE A 90 30.13 16.52 11.75
N PRO A 91 31.37 16.73 11.28
CA PRO A 91 31.83 18.06 10.93
C PRO A 91 30.86 18.64 9.90
N GLU A 92 30.26 19.79 10.18
CA GLU A 92 29.39 20.51 9.23
C GLU A 92 30.10 20.74 7.89
N GLU A 93 31.44 20.83 7.92
CA GLU A 93 32.33 20.84 6.75
C GLU A 93 32.08 19.66 5.79
N ILE A 94 31.79 18.45 6.28
CA ILE A 94 31.52 17.29 5.42
C ILE A 94 30.21 17.48 4.66
N TYR A 95 29.17 17.97 5.32
CA TYR A 95 27.89 18.26 4.68
C TYR A 95 28.03 19.37 3.64
N GLN A 96 28.78 20.41 3.97
CA GLN A 96 29.04 21.52 3.07
C GLN A 96 29.83 21.06 1.82
N ILE A 97 30.88 20.24 1.99
CA ILE A 97 31.64 19.66 0.87
C ILE A 97 30.77 18.72 0.03
N LEU A 98 29.90 17.92 0.67
CA LEU A 98 28.96 17.05 -0.03
C LEU A 98 27.95 17.86 -0.86
N GLU A 99 27.54 19.04 -0.43
CA GLU A 99 26.60 19.89 -1.15
C GLU A 99 27.28 20.64 -2.32
N GLU A 100 28.49 21.17 -2.09
CA GLU A 100 29.23 21.98 -3.05
C GLU A 100 29.90 21.18 -4.18
N ALA A 101 30.27 19.93 -3.93
CA ALA A 101 30.95 19.08 -4.90
C ALA A 101 30.08 18.78 -6.13
N LYS A 102 30.43 19.28 -7.31
CA LYS A 102 29.79 18.89 -8.58
C LYS A 102 30.31 17.54 -9.06
N ILE A 103 29.39 16.68 -9.48
CA ILE A 103 29.67 15.31 -9.98
C ILE A 103 30.57 15.33 -11.24
N ASP A 104 30.63 16.45 -11.97
CA ASP A 104 31.48 16.60 -13.16
C ASP A 104 33.00 16.53 -12.86
N GLU A 105 33.46 16.97 -11.67
CA GLU A 105 34.88 16.87 -11.26
C GLU A 105 35.34 15.43 -10.98
N LEU A 106 34.39 14.51 -10.83
CA LEU A 106 34.63 13.13 -10.45
C LEU A 106 35.10 12.25 -11.62
N SER A 107 34.69 12.63 -12.84
CA SER A 107 34.97 11.90 -14.09
C SER A 107 36.38 12.12 -14.63
N SER A 108 37.01 13.25 -14.30
CA SER A 108 38.35 13.63 -14.77
C SER A 108 39.49 12.98 -13.98
N GLN A 109 39.18 12.42 -12.82
CA GLN A 109 40.20 12.01 -11.84
C GLN A 109 40.36 10.48 -11.73
N GLY A 110 39.63 9.70 -12.54
CA GLY A 110 39.90 8.29 -12.78
C GLY A 110 39.77 7.37 -11.55
N TRP A 111 39.01 7.78 -10.54
CA TRP A 111 38.79 6.98 -9.34
C TRP A 111 37.85 5.81 -9.64
N ASP A 112 38.27 4.60 -9.28
CA ASP A 112 37.36 3.45 -9.22
C ASP A 112 36.36 3.67 -8.08
N VAL A 113 35.07 3.69 -8.39
CA VAL A 113 34.02 3.98 -7.39
C VAL A 113 33.63 2.67 -6.72
N PRO A 114 33.76 2.56 -5.37
CA PRO A 114 33.40 1.34 -4.66
C PRO A 114 31.98 0.89 -4.96
N GLN A 115 31.77 -0.41 -5.13
CA GLN A 115 30.46 -0.94 -5.50
C GLN A 115 29.57 -1.18 -4.28
N THR A 116 30.17 -1.29 -3.09
CA THR A 116 29.51 -1.58 -1.83
C THR A 116 30.01 -0.66 -0.72
N LEU A 117 29.18 -0.46 0.31
CA LEU A 117 29.55 0.35 1.48
C LEU A 117 30.69 -0.30 2.27
N ASP A 118 30.71 -1.63 2.38
CA ASP A 118 31.73 -2.36 3.13
C ASP A 118 33.11 -2.21 2.49
N GLU A 119 33.17 -2.31 1.15
CA GLU A 119 34.39 -2.05 0.38
C GLU A 119 34.90 -0.63 0.57
N PHE A 120 34.00 0.36 0.56
CA PHE A 120 34.36 1.75 0.86
C PHE A 120 34.91 1.92 2.28
N ILE A 121 34.29 1.30 3.29
CA ILE A 121 34.75 1.39 4.68
C ILE A 121 36.14 0.77 4.83
N GLU A 122 36.38 -0.41 4.26
CA GLU A 122 37.69 -1.07 4.31
C GLU A 122 38.76 -0.27 3.54
N GLU A 123 38.42 0.31 2.39
CA GLU A 123 39.32 1.19 1.64
C GLU A 123 39.70 2.45 2.45
N MET A 124 38.72 3.11 3.07
CA MET A 124 38.99 4.33 3.84
C MET A 124 39.70 4.04 5.17
N LYS A 125 39.49 2.85 5.75
CA LYS A 125 40.18 2.41 6.97
C LYS A 125 41.64 2.02 6.70
N SER A 126 41.93 1.44 5.55
CA SER A 126 43.30 1.11 5.14
C SER A 126 44.09 2.34 4.69
N ASN A 127 43.44 3.32 4.06
CA ASN A 127 44.01 4.63 3.77
C ASN A 127 43.96 5.57 4.99
N ASN A 128 44.93 5.40 5.90
CA ASN A 128 45.10 6.22 7.11
C ASN A 128 45.31 7.74 6.88
N ARG A 129 45.23 8.24 5.63
CA ARG A 129 45.62 9.60 5.23
C ARG A 129 44.67 10.24 4.21
N SER A 130 43.41 9.85 4.17
CA SER A 130 42.43 10.50 3.28
C SER A 130 41.98 11.85 3.83
N ASP A 131 42.18 12.93 3.07
CA ASP A 131 41.61 14.24 3.38
C ASP A 131 40.08 14.15 3.46
N ALA A 132 39.46 14.89 4.38
CA ALA A 132 38.01 14.91 4.58
C ALA A 132 37.25 15.25 3.28
N LYS A 133 37.85 16.08 2.43
CA LYS A 133 37.34 16.41 1.10
C LYS A 133 37.29 15.21 0.17
N THR A 134 38.35 14.41 0.14
CA THR A 134 38.45 13.19 -0.69
C THR A 134 37.49 12.11 -0.19
N PHE A 135 37.31 11.99 1.12
CA PHE A 135 36.31 11.11 1.72
C PHE A 135 34.89 11.51 1.28
N ALA A 136 34.53 12.78 1.42
CA ALA A 136 33.21 13.28 1.06
C ALA A 136 32.93 13.10 -0.44
N LEU A 137 33.90 13.40 -1.31
CA LEU A 137 33.78 13.23 -2.76
C LEU A 137 33.55 11.77 -3.16
N ARG A 138 34.33 10.83 -2.60
CA ARG A 138 34.16 9.40 -2.87
C ARG A 138 32.87 8.84 -2.30
N LEU A 139 32.46 9.28 -1.11
CA LEU A 139 31.16 8.90 -0.54
C LEU A 139 30.01 9.37 -1.44
N LYS A 140 30.05 10.61 -1.92
CA LYS A 140 29.06 11.14 -2.87
C LYS A 140 29.03 10.35 -4.19
N ALA A 141 30.21 9.98 -4.70
CA ALA A 141 30.35 9.13 -5.88
C ALA A 141 29.61 7.80 -5.71
N MET A 142 29.89 7.11 -4.61
CA MET A 142 29.32 5.81 -4.29
C MET A 142 27.80 5.92 -4.09
N ILE A 143 27.33 6.92 -3.34
CA ILE A 143 25.88 7.15 -3.13
C ILE A 143 25.18 7.39 -4.47
N SER A 144 25.73 8.24 -5.34
CA SER A 144 25.17 8.51 -6.67
C SER A 144 25.12 7.25 -7.54
N LEU A 145 26.20 6.45 -7.55
CA LEU A 145 26.25 5.17 -8.26
C LEU A 145 25.17 4.20 -7.74
N LEU A 146 25.05 4.06 -6.43
CA LEU A 146 24.06 3.19 -5.78
C LEU A 146 22.63 3.67 -6.04
N GLU A 147 22.40 4.99 -6.03
CA GLU A 147 21.11 5.58 -6.38
C GLU A 147 20.75 5.28 -7.84
N GLN A 148 21.69 5.43 -8.78
CA GLN A 148 21.50 5.09 -10.19
C GLN A 148 21.21 3.60 -10.39
N LYS A 149 21.96 2.71 -9.73
CA LYS A 149 21.71 1.25 -9.76
C LYS A 149 20.32 0.92 -9.20
N THR A 150 19.96 1.53 -8.08
CA THR A 150 18.64 1.33 -7.45
C THR A 150 17.51 1.83 -8.36
N ARG A 151 17.70 2.98 -9.01
CA ARG A 151 16.74 3.51 -9.99
C ARG A 151 16.58 2.58 -11.19
N ALA A 152 17.68 2.06 -11.73
CA ALA A 152 17.64 1.10 -12.84
C ALA A 152 16.94 -0.20 -12.45
N ALA A 153 17.27 -0.77 -11.27
CA ALA A 153 16.63 -1.96 -10.73
C ALA A 153 15.12 -1.75 -10.53
N LYS A 154 14.72 -0.59 -10.03
CA LYS A 154 13.30 -0.24 -9.84
C LYS A 154 12.54 -0.09 -11.16
N ILE A 155 13.16 0.50 -12.18
CA ILE A 155 12.58 0.55 -13.53
C ILE A 155 12.38 -0.87 -14.08
N GLN A 156 13.37 -1.74 -13.91
CA GLN A 156 13.31 -3.13 -14.34
C GLN A 156 12.24 -3.93 -13.57
N GLU A 157 12.10 -3.70 -12.26
CA GLU A 157 11.03 -4.25 -11.44
C GLU A 157 9.65 -3.84 -11.97
N TYR A 158 9.44 -2.54 -12.24
CA TYR A 158 8.18 -2.06 -12.82
C TYR A 158 7.87 -2.71 -14.17
N LEU A 159 8.88 -2.87 -15.03
CA LEU A 159 8.73 -3.54 -16.31
C LEU A 159 8.32 -5.00 -16.11
N TYR A 160 9.00 -5.76 -15.26
CA TYR A 160 8.65 -7.16 -15.01
C TYR A 160 7.29 -7.32 -14.36
N ARG A 161 6.92 -6.42 -13.44
CA ARG A 161 5.59 -6.41 -12.84
C ARG A 161 4.52 -6.16 -13.89
N HIS A 162 4.75 -5.19 -14.79
CA HIS A 162 3.84 -4.91 -15.89
C HIS A 162 3.70 -6.14 -16.79
N VAL A 163 4.82 -6.68 -17.27
CA VAL A 163 4.84 -7.88 -18.11
C VAL A 163 4.17 -9.06 -17.41
N ALA A 164 4.45 -9.33 -16.14
CA ALA A 164 3.81 -10.42 -15.40
C ALA A 164 2.30 -10.22 -15.28
N SER A 165 1.84 -8.99 -15.04
CA SER A 165 0.41 -8.67 -14.90
C SER A 165 -0.37 -8.66 -16.22
N THR A 166 0.28 -8.31 -17.34
CA THR A 166 -0.35 -8.22 -18.66
C THR A 166 -0.03 -9.42 -19.55
N SER A 167 0.95 -10.25 -19.18
CA SER A 167 1.33 -11.41 -19.97
C SER A 167 0.15 -12.36 -20.08
N ILE A 168 -0.17 -12.66 -21.33
CA ILE A 168 -1.17 -13.67 -21.66
C ILE A 168 -0.44 -15.02 -21.58
N PRO A 169 -0.93 -15.99 -20.77
CA PRO A 169 -0.42 -17.36 -20.79
C PRO A 169 -0.28 -17.87 -22.22
N LYS A 170 0.83 -18.57 -22.54
CA LYS A 170 1.10 -19.07 -23.90
C LYS A 170 -0.11 -19.74 -24.58
N PRO A 171 -0.90 -20.60 -23.89
CA PRO A 171 -2.08 -21.21 -24.51
C PRO A 171 -3.16 -20.21 -24.92
N LEU A 172 -3.42 -19.19 -24.09
CA LEU A 172 -4.38 -18.13 -24.40
C LEU A 172 -3.88 -17.26 -25.56
N HIS A 173 -2.57 -17.02 -25.64
CA HIS A 173 -1.99 -16.32 -26.78
C HIS A 173 -2.14 -17.13 -28.08
N CYS A 174 -1.86 -18.43 -28.05
CA CYS A 174 -2.08 -19.33 -29.19
C CYS A 174 -3.56 -19.38 -29.62
N LEU A 175 -4.49 -19.38 -28.66
CA LEU A 175 -5.93 -19.30 -28.96
C LEU A 175 -6.25 -18.02 -29.73
N SER A 176 -5.79 -16.86 -29.25
CA SER A 176 -6.00 -15.57 -29.94
C SER A 176 -5.40 -15.57 -31.34
N LEU A 177 -4.20 -16.15 -31.54
CA LEU A 177 -3.59 -16.27 -32.87
C LEU A 177 -4.41 -17.18 -33.79
N ARG A 178 -4.93 -18.29 -33.28
CA ARG A 178 -5.75 -19.23 -34.05
C ARG A 178 -7.07 -18.60 -34.48
N LEU A 179 -7.76 -17.89 -33.57
CA LEU A 179 -9.00 -17.17 -33.88
C LEU A 179 -8.76 -16.02 -34.86
N ALA A 180 -7.63 -15.31 -34.74
CA ALA A 180 -7.25 -14.29 -35.72
C ALA A 180 -6.95 -14.90 -37.10
N HIS A 181 -6.34 -16.08 -37.14
CA HIS A 181 -6.12 -16.83 -38.39
C HIS A 181 -7.44 -17.31 -39.00
N GLU A 182 -8.39 -17.78 -38.18
CA GLU A 182 -9.73 -18.12 -38.64
C GLU A 182 -10.46 -16.90 -39.18
N HIS A 183 -10.37 -15.75 -38.51
CA HIS A 183 -10.93 -14.49 -38.98
C HIS A 183 -10.39 -14.08 -40.36
N SER A 184 -9.11 -14.33 -40.65
CA SER A 184 -8.52 -13.94 -41.93
C SER A 184 -8.82 -14.92 -43.07
N THR A 185 -8.94 -16.22 -42.76
CA THR A 185 -9.11 -17.29 -43.74
C THR A 185 -10.57 -17.62 -44.04
N ASN A 186 -11.45 -17.48 -43.05
CA ASN A 186 -12.87 -17.79 -43.18
C ASN A 186 -13.69 -16.53 -43.49
N ALA A 187 -14.29 -16.44 -44.67
CA ALA A 187 -15.14 -15.32 -45.05
C ALA A 187 -16.38 -15.18 -44.14
N GLY A 188 -16.91 -16.30 -43.62
CA GLY A 188 -18.03 -16.29 -42.67
C GLY A 188 -17.65 -15.67 -41.32
N ALA A 189 -16.39 -15.82 -40.89
CA ALA A 189 -15.88 -15.25 -39.65
C ALA A 189 -15.69 -13.71 -39.72
N ARG A 190 -15.82 -13.13 -40.92
CA ARG A 190 -15.75 -11.69 -41.19
C ARG A 190 -17.12 -11.04 -41.36
N LEU A 191 -18.20 -11.80 -41.18
CA LEU A 191 -19.55 -11.26 -41.22
C LEU A 191 -19.70 -10.17 -40.16
N GLN A 192 -20.33 -9.06 -40.54
CA GLN A 192 -20.62 -7.99 -39.61
C GLN A 192 -21.63 -8.50 -38.58
N LEU A 193 -21.26 -8.38 -37.31
CA LEU A 193 -22.14 -8.69 -36.18
C LEU A 193 -22.61 -7.38 -35.55
N PRO A 194 -23.90 -7.28 -35.18
CA PRO A 194 -24.97 -8.25 -35.41
C PRO A 194 -25.45 -8.28 -36.87
N ALA A 195 -26.24 -9.30 -37.25
CA ALA A 195 -26.91 -9.33 -38.55
C ALA A 195 -27.74 -8.06 -38.79
N ALA A 196 -27.89 -7.65 -40.06
CA ALA A 196 -28.54 -6.38 -40.42
C ALA A 196 -29.93 -6.18 -39.77
N GLU A 197 -30.68 -7.27 -39.61
CA GLU A 197 -32.01 -7.29 -38.97
C GLU A 197 -31.96 -6.97 -37.46
N ARG A 198 -30.86 -7.29 -36.78
CA ARG A 198 -30.66 -7.09 -35.34
C ARG A 198 -29.92 -5.79 -35.01
N VAL A 199 -29.51 -5.00 -36.00
CA VAL A 199 -28.86 -3.69 -35.78
C VAL A 199 -29.72 -2.73 -34.95
N PRO A 200 -31.05 -2.61 -35.15
CA PRO A 200 -31.90 -1.74 -34.31
C PRO A 200 -31.89 -2.13 -32.82
N ALA A 201 -31.68 -3.41 -32.51
CA ALA A 201 -31.63 -3.92 -31.14
C ALA A 201 -30.43 -3.37 -30.33
N LEU A 202 -29.39 -2.86 -30.99
CA LEU A 202 -28.22 -2.32 -30.30
C LEU A 202 -28.52 -1.07 -29.46
N VAL A 203 -29.60 -0.35 -29.77
CA VAL A 203 -29.97 0.92 -29.14
C VAL A 203 -31.37 0.86 -28.51
N ASP A 204 -32.04 -0.29 -28.57
CA ASP A 204 -33.40 -0.46 -28.06
C ASP A 204 -33.43 -0.47 -26.52
N PRO A 205 -34.00 0.55 -25.86
CA PRO A 205 -34.00 0.65 -24.41
C PRO A 205 -34.83 -0.42 -23.71
N THR A 206 -35.66 -1.18 -24.44
CA THR A 206 -36.44 -2.29 -23.89
C THR A 206 -35.61 -3.54 -23.63
N LEU A 207 -34.42 -3.63 -24.24
CA LEU A 207 -33.48 -4.73 -24.07
C LEU A 207 -32.52 -4.49 -22.91
N ARG A 208 -31.95 -5.58 -22.38
CA ARG A 208 -30.97 -5.53 -21.30
C ARG A 208 -29.57 -5.44 -21.89
N HIS A 209 -28.97 -4.25 -21.79
CA HIS A 209 -27.63 -3.98 -22.27
C HIS A 209 -26.57 -4.24 -21.20
N PHE A 210 -25.58 -5.06 -21.52
CA PHE A 210 -24.40 -5.29 -20.71
C PHE A 210 -23.17 -4.78 -21.45
N VAL A 211 -22.25 -4.12 -20.74
CA VAL A 211 -20.99 -3.64 -21.31
C VAL A 211 -19.85 -4.43 -20.71
N LEU A 212 -19.05 -5.07 -21.57
CA LEU A 212 -17.87 -5.82 -21.19
C LEU A 212 -16.63 -5.19 -21.83
N ALA A 213 -15.79 -4.56 -21.02
CA ALA A 213 -14.51 -4.02 -21.47
C ALA A 213 -13.39 -5.01 -21.12
N THR A 214 -12.84 -5.71 -22.12
CA THR A 214 -11.79 -6.70 -21.92
C THR A 214 -11.04 -7.02 -23.21
N ASP A 215 -9.77 -7.36 -23.05
CA ASP A 215 -8.92 -7.91 -24.12
C ASP A 215 -8.77 -9.44 -24.03
N ASN A 216 -9.32 -10.05 -22.99
CA ASN A 216 -9.25 -11.49 -22.80
C ASN A 216 -10.43 -12.16 -23.51
N VAL A 217 -10.17 -12.65 -24.73
CA VAL A 217 -11.15 -13.32 -25.59
C VAL A 217 -11.80 -14.51 -24.88
N LEU A 218 -11.03 -15.32 -24.14
CA LEU A 218 -11.59 -16.46 -23.40
C LEU A 218 -12.52 -15.99 -22.28
N ALA A 219 -12.12 -14.98 -21.52
CA ALA A 219 -12.98 -14.44 -20.47
C ALA A 219 -14.28 -13.85 -21.05
N ALA A 220 -14.20 -13.15 -22.17
CA ALA A 220 -15.36 -12.62 -22.87
C ALA A 220 -16.31 -13.73 -23.35
N ALA A 221 -15.77 -14.78 -23.97
CA ALA A 221 -16.55 -15.93 -24.41
C ALA A 221 -17.25 -16.64 -23.23
N VAL A 222 -16.54 -16.83 -22.11
CA VAL A 222 -17.12 -17.43 -20.90
C VAL A 222 -18.24 -16.55 -20.32
N VAL A 223 -18.02 -15.24 -20.25
CA VAL A 223 -19.05 -14.30 -19.77
C VAL A 223 -20.27 -14.32 -20.68
N ALA A 224 -20.09 -14.26 -22.01
CA ALA A 224 -21.17 -14.30 -22.98
C ALA A 224 -21.95 -15.63 -22.89
N ALA A 225 -21.26 -16.76 -22.89
CA ALA A 225 -21.88 -18.09 -22.77
C ALA A 225 -22.65 -18.25 -21.46
N SER A 226 -22.07 -17.81 -20.34
CA SER A 226 -22.73 -17.85 -19.04
C SER A 226 -23.94 -16.93 -18.99
N LEU A 227 -23.86 -15.74 -19.60
CA LEU A 227 -24.95 -14.78 -19.65
C LEU A 227 -26.14 -15.34 -20.44
N VAL A 228 -25.88 -15.95 -21.60
CA VAL A 228 -26.93 -16.59 -22.41
C VAL A 228 -27.53 -17.80 -21.70
N ALA A 229 -26.69 -18.65 -21.09
CA ALA A 229 -27.13 -19.89 -20.43
C ALA A 229 -27.99 -19.64 -19.17
N ASN A 230 -27.74 -18.55 -18.45
CA ASN A 230 -28.42 -18.26 -17.19
C ASN A 230 -29.47 -17.14 -17.28
N ALA A 231 -29.59 -16.48 -18.44
CA ALA A 231 -30.63 -15.47 -18.64
C ALA A 231 -32.01 -16.11 -18.73
N LEU A 232 -32.99 -15.53 -18.03
CA LEU A 232 -34.40 -15.92 -18.13
C LEU A 232 -34.96 -15.70 -19.55
N SER A 233 -34.44 -14.69 -20.25
CA SER A 233 -34.83 -14.34 -21.61
C SER A 233 -33.58 -13.95 -22.42
N PRO A 234 -32.86 -14.92 -23.02
CA PRO A 234 -31.59 -14.65 -23.70
C PRO A 234 -31.76 -13.74 -24.92
N GLU A 235 -32.89 -13.82 -25.63
CA GLU A 235 -33.19 -12.95 -26.78
C GLU A 235 -33.33 -11.47 -26.40
N SER A 236 -33.54 -11.15 -25.11
CA SER A 236 -33.66 -9.78 -24.64
C SER A 236 -32.33 -9.19 -24.16
N VAL A 237 -31.21 -9.87 -24.38
CA VAL A 237 -29.89 -9.50 -23.87
C VAL A 237 -29.00 -9.02 -25.01
N VAL A 238 -28.36 -7.87 -24.81
CA VAL A 238 -27.41 -7.28 -25.74
C VAL A 238 -26.08 -7.08 -25.02
N LEU A 239 -25.02 -7.67 -25.55
CA LEU A 239 -23.67 -7.56 -25.00
C LEU A 239 -22.83 -6.63 -25.87
N HIS A 240 -22.39 -5.52 -25.30
CA HIS A 240 -21.47 -4.57 -25.90
C HIS A 240 -20.05 -4.89 -25.45
N ILE A 241 -19.19 -5.30 -26.38
CA ILE A 241 -17.80 -5.66 -26.07
C ILE A 241 -16.87 -4.53 -26.50
N ILE A 242 -16.10 -4.01 -25.56
CA ILE A 242 -15.06 -3.01 -25.80
C ILE A 242 -13.70 -3.71 -25.68
N THR A 243 -12.94 -3.72 -26.76
CA THR A 243 -11.63 -4.37 -26.82
C THR A 243 -10.65 -3.58 -27.67
N ASP A 244 -9.36 -3.78 -27.46
CA ASP A 244 -8.31 -3.18 -28.29
C ASP A 244 -8.39 -3.63 -29.76
N ARG A 245 -7.87 -2.79 -30.66
CA ARG A 245 -7.77 -3.10 -32.09
C ARG A 245 -7.02 -4.40 -32.39
N LYS A 246 -6.02 -4.75 -31.57
CA LYS A 246 -5.25 -6.00 -31.70
C LYS A 246 -6.07 -7.26 -31.41
N THR A 247 -7.08 -7.16 -30.56
CA THR A 247 -7.92 -8.27 -30.09
C THR A 247 -9.30 -8.28 -30.76
N PHE A 248 -9.62 -7.28 -31.56
CA PHE A 248 -10.88 -7.22 -32.31
C PHE A 248 -11.16 -8.46 -33.17
N ALA A 249 -10.23 -8.84 -34.06
CA ALA A 249 -10.40 -10.00 -34.94
C ALA A 249 -10.69 -11.32 -34.19
N PRO A 250 -9.88 -11.72 -33.19
CA PRO A 250 -10.19 -12.93 -32.44
C PRO A 250 -11.45 -12.79 -31.57
N MET A 251 -11.79 -11.59 -31.10
CA MET A 251 -13.04 -11.35 -30.35
C MET A 251 -14.27 -11.54 -31.24
N GLN A 252 -14.24 -11.07 -32.49
CA GLN A 252 -15.36 -11.19 -33.44
C GLN A 252 -15.67 -12.65 -33.80
N VAL A 253 -14.69 -13.54 -33.72
CA VAL A 253 -14.86 -14.98 -34.03
C VAL A 253 -15.17 -15.79 -32.78
N GLY A 254 -14.56 -15.43 -31.64
CA GLY A 254 -14.59 -16.24 -30.42
C GLY A 254 -15.72 -15.95 -29.45
N VAL A 255 -16.47 -14.85 -29.62
CA VAL A 255 -17.53 -14.40 -28.71
C VAL A 255 -18.82 -14.14 -29.47
#